data_AF-A0A2H3GGE9-F1
#
_entry.id   AF-A0A2H3GGE9-F1
#
_cell.length_a   1.000
_cell.length_b   1.000
_cell.length_c   1.000
_cell.angle_alpha   90.00
_cell.angle_beta   90.00
_cell.angle_gamma   90.00
#
_symmetry.space_group_name_H-M   'P 1'
#
loop_
_entity.id
_entity.type
_entity.pdbx_description
1 polymer ?
#
loop_
_entity_poly.entity_id
_entity_poly.type
_entity_poly.pdbx_seq_one_letter_code
_entity_poly.pdbx_strand_id
1 'polypeptide(L)'
;MSSDTSPIIGATENPPYVNGLPSNFLSIMDITKDRSNTHGRKTGGKTIYTCTACGDKRYDHKANAANHIRNNHPVASRSTRSVSGTQRSISAHFRPVASEDALRNAFNPVPFSAIEWDEFKRLALACNPYIKDSLIASRRTMVRYIAANYDFYSSEIKDSVTTASSPIHISTDLWISPHRHSLLAVCAQWVDKVYKLRKALLSLPECAESHSGEAQAQAVIDTLEKYGIQSKLGWHTGDNATSNDTCLESIQCKLMSRHKIKFNVKGRHIRCIAPIINLSLQAFLLASSKEALVAALESASGATGEELLSQFSEVLASHRKKAAAERNTAEKERRAGQKAQAQGQHG
;
A
#
# COMPACT_ATOMS: atom_id res chain seq x y z
N MET A 1 -28.32 9.90 -8.15
CA MET A 1 -29.03 8.75 -7.54
C MET A 1 -28.25 8.39 -6.29
N SER A 2 -28.96 8.38 -5.17
CA SER A 2 -28.46 8.56 -3.80
C SER A 2 -27.43 7.53 -3.35
N SER A 3 -26.40 8.04 -2.69
CA SER A 3 -25.48 7.32 -1.82
C SER A 3 -26.12 7.15 -0.45
N ASP A 4 -26.66 5.95 -0.17
CA ASP A 4 -27.09 5.57 1.18
C ASP A 4 -25.96 4.82 1.89
N THR A 5 -25.23 5.54 2.73
CA THR A 5 -24.57 4.99 3.91
C THR A 5 -25.18 5.70 5.11
N SER A 6 -26.17 5.09 5.74
CA SER A 6 -26.67 5.50 7.05
C SER A 6 -26.10 4.55 8.12
N PRO A 7 -25.50 5.08 9.20
CA PRO A 7 -25.06 4.30 10.35
C PRO A 7 -26.24 4.10 11.32
N ILE A 8 -26.36 2.92 11.90
CA ILE A 8 -27.27 2.70 13.04
C ILE A 8 -26.43 2.60 14.31
N ILE A 9 -26.55 3.62 15.15
CA ILE A 9 -26.13 3.62 16.55
C ILE A 9 -27.18 2.85 17.35
N GLY A 10 -26.75 1.97 18.24
CA GLY A 10 -27.62 1.39 19.26
C GLY A 10 -26.88 0.59 20.32
N ALA A 11 -26.86 1.16 21.52
CA ALA A 11 -26.69 0.50 22.82
C ALA A 11 -25.28 0.05 23.26
N THR A 12 -24.78 0.83 24.21
CA THR A 12 -23.91 0.44 25.32
C THR A 12 -24.32 -0.89 25.96
N GLU A 13 -23.43 -1.88 25.90
CA GLU A 13 -23.38 -2.95 26.90
C GLU A 13 -21.99 -2.92 27.55
N ASN A 14 -21.95 -2.60 28.84
CA ASN A 14 -20.77 -2.65 29.67
C ASN A 14 -20.15 -4.06 29.60
N PRO A 15 -18.81 -4.21 29.49
CA PRO A 15 -18.19 -5.51 29.61
C PRO A 15 -18.47 -6.07 31.02
N PRO A 16 -18.76 -7.37 31.14
CA PRO A 16 -19.21 -7.97 32.38
C PRO A 16 -18.11 -7.86 33.43
N TYR A 17 -18.45 -7.20 34.55
CA TYR A 17 -17.70 -7.24 35.79
C TYR A 17 -17.55 -8.71 36.22
N VAL A 18 -16.35 -9.29 36.04
CA VAL A 18 -16.06 -10.65 36.49
C VAL A 18 -15.77 -10.63 38.00
N ASN A 19 -16.84 -10.76 38.79
CA ASN A 19 -16.91 -11.23 40.17
C ASN A 19 -15.71 -10.92 41.11
N GLY A 20 -15.78 -9.79 41.83
CA GLY A 20 -15.18 -9.56 43.16
C GLY A 20 -13.64 -9.49 43.26
N LEU A 21 -12.92 -9.58 42.15
CA LEU A 21 -11.45 -9.50 42.12
C LEU A 21 -10.95 -8.05 41.89
N PRO A 22 -9.82 -7.65 42.49
CA PRO A 22 -9.14 -6.40 42.16
C PRO A 22 -8.75 -6.35 40.67
N SER A 23 -8.79 -5.17 40.05
CA SER A 23 -8.50 -4.99 38.61
C SER A 23 -7.08 -5.38 38.21
N ASN A 24 -6.12 -5.28 39.12
CA ASN A 24 -4.72 -5.69 38.94
C ASN A 24 -4.44 -7.14 39.35
N PHE A 25 -5.46 -7.92 39.71
CA PHE A 25 -5.28 -9.26 40.27
C PHE A 25 -4.49 -10.20 39.32
N LEU A 26 -4.86 -10.25 38.05
CA LEU A 26 -4.21 -11.13 37.06
C LEU A 26 -2.84 -10.60 36.58
N SER A 27 -2.52 -9.34 36.85
CA SER A 27 -1.20 -8.77 36.52
C SER A 27 -0.14 -9.07 37.58
N ILE A 28 -0.56 -9.40 38.82
CA ILE A 28 0.32 -9.58 39.97
C ILE A 28 0.29 -11.02 40.50
N MET A 29 -0.83 -11.73 40.33
CA MET A 29 -0.97 -13.11 40.80
C MET A 29 -0.71 -14.11 39.68
N ASP A 30 0.32 -14.92 39.85
CA ASP A 30 0.55 -16.12 39.05
C ASP A 30 -0.31 -17.28 39.59
N ILE A 31 -0.93 -18.05 38.71
CA ILE A 31 -1.93 -19.08 39.07
C ILE A 31 -1.48 -20.42 38.52
N THR A 32 -1.08 -21.32 39.42
CA THR A 32 -0.61 -22.66 39.08
C THR A 32 -1.53 -23.72 39.68
N LYS A 33 -1.53 -24.93 39.12
CA LYS A 33 -2.24 -26.08 39.70
C LYS A 33 -1.22 -27.08 40.20
N ASP A 34 -1.16 -27.30 41.50
CA ASP A 34 -0.31 -28.34 42.05
C ASP A 34 -0.97 -29.72 41.83
N ARG A 35 -0.18 -30.65 41.29
CA ARG A 35 -0.56 -32.04 41.03
C ARG A 35 0.30 -32.99 41.87
N SER A 36 0.64 -32.60 43.09
CA SER A 36 1.30 -33.48 44.04
C SER A 36 0.42 -34.69 44.38
N ASN A 37 1.01 -35.86 44.15
CA ASN A 37 0.41 -37.18 44.12
C ASN A 37 -0.05 -37.63 45.52
N THR A 38 -1.33 -37.98 45.68
CA THR A 38 -1.77 -38.83 46.81
C THR A 38 -2.43 -40.09 46.23
N HIS A 39 -1.94 -41.24 46.69
CA HIS A 39 -2.37 -42.55 46.24
C HIS A 39 -3.91 -42.67 46.23
N GLY A 40 -4.46 -43.00 45.05
CA GLY A 40 -5.73 -43.73 44.97
C GLY A 40 -7.02 -42.93 45.17
N ARG A 41 -7.18 -41.73 44.59
CA ARG A 41 -8.50 -41.23 44.11
C ARG A 41 -8.32 -39.96 43.27
N LYS A 42 -8.98 -39.89 42.11
CA LYS A 42 -8.98 -38.70 41.23
C LYS A 42 -9.73 -37.54 41.89
N THR A 43 -9.03 -36.70 42.64
CA THR A 43 -9.52 -35.37 43.05
C THR A 43 -8.74 -34.29 42.31
N GLY A 44 -9.45 -33.31 41.74
CA GLY A 44 -8.87 -32.24 40.92
C GLY A 44 -7.75 -31.47 41.65
N GLY A 45 -6.65 -31.20 40.95
CA GLY A 45 -5.47 -30.55 41.51
C GLY A 45 -5.77 -29.19 42.17
N LYS A 46 -5.04 -28.89 43.25
CA LYS A 46 -5.23 -27.69 44.07
C LYS A 46 -4.65 -26.46 43.36
N THR A 47 -5.46 -25.42 43.17
CA THR A 47 -5.00 -24.16 42.57
C THR A 47 -4.21 -23.35 43.60
N ILE A 48 -3.01 -22.91 43.24
CA ILE A 48 -2.14 -22.06 44.04
C ILE A 48 -1.99 -20.71 43.35
N TYR A 49 -2.18 -19.63 44.09
CA TYR A 49 -2.03 -18.25 43.65
C TYR A 49 -0.75 -17.66 44.30
N THR A 50 0.22 -17.25 43.49
CA THR A 50 1.52 -16.72 43.94
C THR A 50 1.64 -15.24 43.58
N CYS A 51 1.93 -14.38 44.56
CA CYS A 51 2.17 -12.96 44.33
C CYS A 51 3.61 -12.72 43.90
N THR A 52 3.81 -12.26 42.66
CA THR A 52 5.14 -12.00 42.08
C THR A 52 5.80 -10.73 42.64
N ALA A 53 5.03 -9.83 43.27
CA ALA A 53 5.52 -8.57 43.82
C ALA A 53 5.95 -8.64 45.29
N CYS A 54 5.56 -9.69 46.03
CA CYS A 54 5.84 -9.85 47.46
C CYS A 54 6.82 -11.00 47.77
N GLY A 55 7.73 -11.32 46.84
CA GLY A 55 8.68 -12.43 47.01
C GLY A 55 7.97 -13.79 47.05
N ASP A 56 7.05 -14.02 46.11
CA ASP A 56 6.35 -15.30 45.90
C ASP A 56 5.47 -15.78 47.06
N LYS A 57 4.80 -14.87 47.77
CA LYS A 57 3.77 -15.24 48.75
C LYS A 57 2.65 -16.06 48.10
N ARG A 58 2.36 -17.24 48.65
CA ARG A 58 1.40 -18.21 48.10
C ARG A 58 0.08 -18.24 48.88
N TYR A 59 -1.00 -18.38 48.15
CA TYR A 59 -2.37 -18.51 48.67
C TYR A 59 -3.06 -19.69 47.98
N ASP A 60 -3.84 -20.46 48.72
CA ASP A 60 -4.60 -21.60 48.19
C ASP A 60 -6.07 -21.28 47.90
N HIS A 61 -6.56 -20.15 48.40
CA HIS A 61 -7.92 -19.67 48.17
C HIS A 61 -7.92 -18.33 47.43
N LYS A 62 -8.71 -18.27 46.35
CA LYS A 62 -8.88 -17.09 45.49
C LYS A 62 -9.26 -15.83 46.27
N ALA A 63 -10.12 -15.96 47.29
CA ALA A 63 -10.55 -14.82 48.11
C ALA A 63 -9.42 -14.23 48.94
N ASN A 64 -8.54 -15.07 49.49
CA ASN A 64 -7.39 -14.64 50.30
C ASN A 64 -6.33 -13.96 49.43
N ALA A 65 -6.05 -14.53 48.25
CA ALA A 65 -5.25 -13.88 47.23
C ALA A 65 -5.80 -12.50 46.85
N ALA A 66 -7.13 -12.40 46.67
CA ALA A 66 -7.78 -11.16 46.29
C ALA A 66 -7.71 -10.10 47.41
N ASN A 67 -7.88 -10.50 48.68
CA ASN A 67 -7.67 -9.65 49.84
C ASN A 67 -6.22 -9.16 49.95
N HIS A 68 -5.24 -10.03 49.69
CA HIS A 68 -3.83 -9.66 49.71
C HIS A 68 -3.53 -8.55 48.69
N ILE A 69 -3.99 -8.71 47.44
CA ILE A 69 -3.83 -7.67 46.40
C ILE A 69 -4.53 -6.37 46.83
N ARG A 70 -5.76 -6.44 47.36
CA ARG A 70 -6.51 -5.26 47.82
C ARG A 70 -5.77 -4.45 48.89
N ASN A 71 -5.09 -5.13 49.82
CA ASN A 71 -4.46 -4.48 50.98
C ASN A 71 -3.00 -4.10 50.75
N ASN A 72 -2.24 -4.89 49.98
CA ASN A 72 -0.78 -4.74 49.85
C ASN A 72 -0.36 -4.22 48.47
N HIS A 73 -1.24 -4.34 47.46
CA HIS A 73 -1.01 -3.83 46.12
C HIS A 73 -2.24 -3.03 45.63
N PRO A 74 -2.70 -2.03 46.40
CA PRO A 74 -3.79 -1.20 45.95
C PRO A 74 -3.37 -0.51 44.66
N VAL A 75 -4.14 -0.70 43.58
CA VAL A 75 -4.08 0.24 42.46
C VAL A 75 -4.44 1.57 43.06
N ALA A 76 -3.61 2.59 42.83
CA ALA A 76 -3.97 3.96 43.16
C ALA A 76 -5.23 4.32 42.35
N SER A 77 -6.39 3.95 42.87
CA SER A 77 -7.64 4.58 42.49
C SER A 77 -7.42 6.03 42.86
N ARG A 78 -7.48 6.92 41.86
CA ARG A 78 -7.66 8.35 42.09
C ARG A 78 -8.86 8.50 43.01
N SER A 79 -8.63 8.47 44.32
CA SER A 79 -9.49 9.13 45.25
C SER A 79 -9.40 10.58 44.84
N THR A 80 -10.49 11.10 44.28
CA THR A 80 -10.72 12.53 44.17
C THR A 80 -10.81 13.08 45.59
N ARG A 81 -9.67 13.15 46.30
CA ARG A 81 -9.49 14.14 47.35
C ARG A 81 -9.40 15.46 46.62
N SER A 82 -10.37 16.33 46.88
CA SER A 82 -10.36 17.71 46.42
C SER A 82 -9.11 18.39 46.94
N VAL A 83 -8.04 18.37 46.16
CA VAL A 83 -6.95 19.32 46.32
C VAL A 83 -7.29 20.46 45.39
N SER A 84 -7.78 21.54 46.00
CA SER A 84 -7.79 22.87 45.41
C SER A 84 -6.39 23.18 44.90
N GLY A 85 -6.19 23.07 43.59
CA GLY A 85 -4.92 23.31 42.93
C GLY A 85 -5.19 23.59 41.45
N THR A 86 -4.99 24.84 41.06
CA THR A 86 -5.32 25.46 39.76
C THR A 86 -4.43 24.99 38.59
N GLN A 87 -4.05 23.70 38.53
CA GLN A 87 -3.37 23.14 37.37
C GLN A 87 -4.11 21.91 36.84
N ARG A 88 -4.68 22.06 35.64
CA ARG A 88 -5.16 20.92 34.84
C ARG A 88 -3.95 20.05 34.52
N SER A 89 -4.04 18.77 34.90
CA SER A 89 -3.04 17.76 34.56
C SER A 89 -2.84 17.71 33.03
N ILE A 90 -1.59 17.68 32.56
CA ILE A 90 -1.21 17.56 31.14
C ILE A 90 -1.94 16.39 30.45
N SER A 91 -2.27 15.33 31.19
CA SER A 91 -3.03 14.18 30.67
C SER A 91 -4.42 14.54 30.15
N ALA A 92 -5.01 15.65 30.61
CA ALA A 92 -6.31 16.14 30.14
C ALA A 92 -6.24 16.80 28.75
N HIS A 93 -5.03 17.14 28.28
CA HIS A 93 -4.80 17.71 26.96
C HIS A 93 -4.50 16.65 25.89
N PHE A 94 -4.07 15.46 26.30
CA PHE A 94 -3.83 14.35 25.39
C PHE A 94 -5.02 13.40 25.39
N ARG A 95 -5.86 13.52 24.35
CA ARG A 95 -6.86 12.50 24.04
C ARG A 95 -6.20 11.52 23.07
N PRO A 96 -5.80 10.31 23.49
CA PRO A 96 -5.29 9.31 22.55
C PRO A 96 -6.42 8.95 21.60
N VAL A 97 -6.35 9.45 20.37
CA VAL A 97 -7.19 9.00 19.28
C VAL A 97 -6.45 7.80 18.68
N ALA A 98 -6.93 6.59 18.96
CA ALA A 98 -6.48 5.41 18.24
C ALA A 98 -6.98 5.54 16.80
N SER A 99 -6.14 6.09 15.92
CA SER A 99 -6.38 6.09 14.48
C SER A 99 -5.68 4.86 13.90
N GLU A 100 -6.44 4.05 13.17
CA GLU A 100 -5.92 2.92 12.41
C GLU A 100 -4.82 3.37 11.43
N ASP A 101 -4.97 4.58 10.87
CA ASP A 101 -3.96 5.21 10.01
C ASP A 101 -2.70 5.63 10.78
N ALA A 102 -2.82 6.13 12.00
CA ALA A 102 -1.67 6.48 12.83
C ALA A 102 -0.84 5.24 13.20
N LEU A 103 -1.49 4.12 13.51
CA LEU A 103 -0.82 2.84 13.72
C LEU A 103 -0.18 2.34 12.43
N ARG A 104 -0.90 2.37 11.29
CA ARG A 104 -0.34 2.00 9.97
C ARG A 104 0.90 2.81 9.61
N ASN A 105 0.87 4.12 9.85
CA ASN A 105 1.97 5.02 9.53
C ASN A 105 3.17 4.84 10.47
N ALA A 106 2.94 4.50 11.74
CA ALA A 106 4.03 4.22 12.69
C ALA A 106 4.83 2.94 12.33
N PHE A 107 4.22 2.02 11.58
CA PHE A 107 4.85 0.76 11.18
C PHE A 107 5.28 0.71 9.70
N ASN A 108 5.19 1.81 8.96
CA ASN A 108 5.64 1.86 7.57
C ASN A 108 6.84 2.82 7.42
N PRO A 109 8.03 2.37 6.95
CA PRO A 109 8.39 1.03 6.48
C PRO A 109 9.27 0.27 7.47
N VAL A 110 8.73 -0.75 8.16
CA VAL A 110 9.53 -1.69 8.96
C VAL A 110 10.02 -2.89 8.15
N PRO A 111 11.27 -3.38 8.36
CA PRO A 111 11.80 -4.54 7.66
C PRO A 111 11.13 -5.85 8.13
N PHE A 112 11.23 -6.94 7.35
CA PHE A 112 10.73 -8.25 7.79
C PHE A 112 11.40 -8.77 9.07
N SER A 113 12.60 -8.27 9.40
CA SER A 113 13.25 -8.54 10.68
C SER A 113 12.52 -7.97 11.89
N ALA A 114 11.65 -6.97 11.70
CA ALA A 114 10.94 -6.30 12.79
C ALA A 114 10.06 -7.25 13.59
N ILE A 115 9.59 -8.34 12.97
CA ILE A 115 8.81 -9.37 13.66
C ILE A 115 9.61 -10.10 14.76
N GLU A 116 10.94 -10.07 14.69
CA GLU A 116 11.82 -10.66 15.70
C GLU A 116 12.11 -9.70 16.86
N TRP A 117 11.82 -8.40 16.71
CA TRP A 117 12.06 -7.39 17.75
C TRP A 117 11.12 -7.59 18.94
N ASP A 118 11.68 -7.57 20.14
CA ASP A 118 10.89 -7.75 21.36
C ASP A 118 9.94 -6.59 21.60
N GLU A 119 10.32 -5.37 21.19
CA GLU A 119 9.50 -4.16 21.22
C GLU A 119 8.25 -4.34 20.35
N PHE A 120 8.41 -4.88 19.14
CA PHE A 120 7.30 -5.11 18.22
C PHE A 120 6.35 -6.18 18.74
N LYS A 121 6.88 -7.27 19.32
CA LYS A 121 6.06 -8.32 19.96
C LYS A 121 5.33 -7.79 21.19
N ARG A 122 6.00 -7.02 22.05
CA ARG A 122 5.37 -6.41 23.24
C ARG A 122 4.28 -5.43 22.85
N LEU A 123 4.50 -4.63 21.79
CA LEU A 123 3.51 -3.72 21.26
C LEU A 123 2.29 -4.47 20.69
N ALA A 124 2.51 -5.53 19.92
CA ALA A 124 1.44 -6.38 19.42
C ALA A 124 0.61 -7.02 20.56
N LEU A 125 1.28 -7.52 21.61
CA LEU A 125 0.62 -8.07 22.80
C LEU A 125 -0.10 -7.01 23.65
N ALA A 126 0.41 -5.77 23.68
CA ALA A 126 -0.26 -4.66 24.33
C ALA A 126 -1.55 -4.28 23.59
N CYS A 127 -1.56 -4.38 22.26
CA CYS A 127 -2.77 -4.19 21.44
C CYS A 127 -3.78 -5.34 21.62
N ASN A 128 -3.31 -6.59 21.65
CA ASN A 128 -4.16 -7.75 21.88
C ASN A 128 -3.37 -8.91 22.53
N PRO A 129 -3.58 -9.22 23.82
CA PRO A 129 -2.81 -10.27 24.51
C PRO A 129 -3.17 -11.69 24.07
N TYR A 130 -4.34 -11.90 23.44
CA TYR A 130 -4.80 -13.23 23.03
C TYR A 130 -4.07 -13.77 21.79
N ILE A 131 -3.32 -12.93 21.08
CA ILE A 131 -2.56 -13.37 19.89
C ILE A 131 -1.23 -14.04 20.25
N LYS A 132 -0.88 -14.15 21.53
CA LYS A 132 0.44 -14.64 21.99
C LYS A 132 0.88 -15.93 21.32
N ASP A 133 -0.03 -16.90 21.24
CA ASP A 133 0.26 -18.23 20.66
C ASP A 133 0.23 -18.22 19.12
N SER A 134 -0.31 -17.15 18.52
CA SER A 134 -0.38 -16.94 17.07
C SER A 134 0.69 -15.96 16.56
N LEU A 135 1.52 -15.40 17.44
CA LEU A 135 2.59 -14.49 17.03
C LEU A 135 3.63 -15.23 16.20
N ILE A 136 3.82 -14.76 14.98
CA ILE A 136 4.94 -15.17 14.15
C ILE A 136 6.20 -14.58 14.79
N ALA A 137 7.06 -15.39 15.38
CA ALA A 137 8.25 -14.89 16.09
C ALA A 137 9.55 -15.00 15.28
N SER A 138 9.47 -15.43 14.01
CA SER A 138 10.63 -15.68 13.16
C SER A 138 10.43 -15.09 11.77
N ARG A 139 11.44 -14.33 11.31
CA ARG A 139 11.50 -13.80 9.95
C ARG A 139 11.40 -14.91 8.90
N ARG A 140 12.07 -16.05 9.14
CA ARG A 140 12.05 -17.20 8.23
C ARG A 140 10.64 -17.78 8.08
N THR A 141 9.92 -17.90 9.19
CA THR A 141 8.51 -18.36 9.17
C THR A 141 7.61 -17.37 8.46
N MET A 142 7.79 -16.06 8.70
CA MET A 142 7.04 -15.02 7.99
C MET A 142 7.25 -15.10 6.48
N VAL A 143 8.50 -15.16 6.01
CA VAL A 143 8.82 -15.28 4.58
C VAL A 143 8.23 -16.55 3.97
N ARG A 144 8.28 -17.68 4.69
CA ARG A 144 7.64 -18.93 4.24
C ARG A 144 6.12 -18.78 4.10
N TYR A 145 5.45 -18.08 5.02
CA TYR A 145 4.01 -17.82 4.90
C TYR A 145 3.68 -16.88 3.75
N ILE A 146 4.50 -15.86 3.49
CA ILE A 146 4.34 -14.99 2.32
C ILE A 146 4.44 -15.82 1.03
N ALA A 147 5.45 -16.70 0.93
CA ALA A 147 5.60 -17.59 -0.23
C ALA A 147 4.41 -18.56 -0.39
N ALA A 148 3.99 -19.22 0.70
CA ALA A 148 2.86 -20.12 0.66
C ALA A 148 1.54 -19.41 0.29
N ASN A 149 1.33 -18.19 0.79
CA ASN A 149 0.19 -17.36 0.40
C ASN A 149 0.26 -16.98 -1.08
N TYR A 150 1.45 -16.62 -1.57
CA TYR A 150 1.64 -16.35 -3.00
C TYR A 150 1.26 -17.55 -3.85
N ASP A 151 1.73 -18.74 -3.52
CA ASP A 151 1.42 -19.97 -4.27
C ASP A 151 -0.08 -20.27 -4.25
N PHE A 152 -0.72 -20.18 -3.07
CA PHE A 152 -2.16 -20.37 -2.91
C PHE A 152 -2.97 -19.38 -3.74
N TYR A 153 -2.70 -18.07 -3.62
CA TYR A 153 -3.47 -17.08 -4.39
C TYR A 153 -3.15 -17.14 -5.88
N SER A 154 -1.92 -17.51 -6.28
CA SER A 154 -1.57 -17.71 -7.68
C SER A 154 -2.36 -18.88 -8.29
N SER A 155 -2.56 -19.98 -7.55
CA SER A 155 -3.45 -21.07 -8.00
C SER A 155 -4.90 -20.65 -8.08
N GLU A 156 -5.43 -19.92 -7.09
CA GLU A 156 -6.81 -19.41 -7.13
C GLU A 156 -7.04 -18.46 -8.31
N ILE A 157 -6.08 -17.58 -8.61
CA ILE A 157 -6.15 -16.69 -9.78
C ILE A 157 -6.10 -17.52 -11.07
N LYS A 158 -5.24 -18.57 -11.13
CA LYS A 158 -5.16 -19.47 -12.28
C LYS A 158 -6.48 -20.16 -12.56
N ASP A 159 -7.15 -20.68 -11.55
CA ASP A 159 -8.45 -21.32 -11.71
C ASP A 159 -9.51 -20.32 -12.15
N SER A 160 -9.49 -19.11 -11.56
CA SER A 160 -10.43 -18.04 -11.93
C SER A 160 -10.26 -17.55 -13.37
N VAL A 161 -9.02 -17.34 -13.82
CA VAL A 161 -8.73 -16.81 -15.16
C VAL A 161 -8.92 -17.87 -16.25
N THR A 162 -8.54 -19.13 -16.00
CA THR A 162 -8.74 -20.23 -16.96
C THR A 162 -10.21 -20.54 -17.18
N THR A 163 -11.04 -20.34 -16.15
CA THR A 163 -12.48 -20.55 -16.21
C THR A 163 -13.29 -19.31 -16.62
N ALA A 164 -12.62 -18.24 -17.03
CA ALA A 164 -13.25 -17.00 -17.50
C ALA A 164 -14.23 -17.23 -18.67
N SER A 165 -15.31 -16.44 -18.64
CA SER A 165 -16.37 -16.39 -19.65
C SER A 165 -16.02 -15.47 -20.83
N SER A 166 -15.09 -14.54 -20.65
CA SER A 166 -14.58 -13.65 -21.68
C SER A 166 -13.16 -14.01 -22.13
N PRO A 167 -12.66 -13.40 -23.21
CA PRO A 167 -11.23 -13.26 -23.43
C PRO A 167 -10.54 -12.59 -22.22
N ILE A 168 -9.24 -12.86 -22.06
CA ILE A 168 -8.41 -12.28 -21.00
C ILE A 168 -7.65 -11.10 -21.59
N HIS A 169 -7.94 -9.91 -21.11
CA HIS A 169 -7.25 -8.70 -21.53
C HIS A 169 -6.04 -8.48 -20.62
N ILE A 170 -4.89 -8.15 -21.20
CA ILE A 170 -3.65 -7.92 -20.48
C ILE A 170 -3.31 -6.44 -20.52
N SER A 171 -2.79 -5.91 -19.42
CA SER A 171 -2.13 -4.60 -19.43
C SER A 171 -0.73 -4.70 -18.86
N THR A 172 0.24 -4.09 -19.52
CA THR A 172 1.62 -4.03 -19.07
C THR A 172 2.04 -2.63 -18.70
N ASP A 173 2.89 -2.52 -17.68
CA ASP A 173 3.52 -1.27 -17.28
C ASP A 173 4.96 -1.57 -16.85
N LEU A 174 5.93 -0.84 -17.39
CA LEU A 174 7.34 -1.02 -17.10
C LEU A 174 7.86 0.25 -16.45
N TRP A 175 8.38 0.13 -15.23
CA TRP A 175 8.98 1.26 -14.53
C TRP A 175 10.29 0.87 -13.86
N ILE A 176 11.10 1.89 -13.57
CA ILE A 176 12.30 1.75 -12.74
C ILE A 176 11.92 2.12 -11.31
N SER A 177 12.03 1.15 -10.40
CA SER A 177 11.81 1.36 -8.96
C SER A 177 12.83 2.35 -8.37
N PRO A 178 12.56 2.95 -7.19
CA PRO A 178 13.54 3.82 -6.51
C PRO A 178 14.89 3.16 -6.24
N HIS A 179 14.92 1.83 -6.18
CA HIS A 179 16.12 1.02 -6.00
C HIS A 179 16.78 0.59 -7.33
N ARG A 180 16.39 1.22 -8.45
CA ARG A 180 16.93 1.01 -9.81
C ARG A 180 16.65 -0.37 -10.42
N HIS A 181 15.73 -1.14 -9.86
CA HIS A 181 15.22 -2.35 -10.51
C HIS A 181 14.16 -1.98 -11.55
N SER A 182 14.27 -2.52 -12.76
CA SER A 182 13.23 -2.41 -13.79
C SER A 182 12.19 -3.49 -13.57
N LEU A 183 10.94 -3.11 -13.28
CA LEU A 183 9.87 -4.03 -12.97
C LEU A 183 8.77 -3.94 -14.02
N LEU A 184 8.33 -5.09 -14.55
CA LEU A 184 7.24 -5.18 -15.51
C LEU A 184 5.97 -5.70 -14.82
N ALA A 185 4.96 -4.86 -14.60
CA ALA A 185 3.66 -5.40 -14.21
C ALA A 185 3.00 -6.09 -15.40
N VAL A 186 2.52 -7.31 -15.21
CA VAL A 186 1.60 -7.98 -16.14
C VAL A 186 0.28 -8.17 -15.42
N CYS A 187 -0.69 -7.29 -15.71
CA CYS A 187 -2.02 -7.34 -15.13
C CYS A 187 -3.00 -8.00 -16.10
N ALA A 188 -3.98 -8.75 -15.59
CA ALA A 188 -5.06 -9.32 -16.36
C ALA A 188 -6.42 -8.76 -15.92
N GLN A 189 -7.33 -8.66 -16.89
CA GLN A 189 -8.73 -8.30 -16.71
C GLN A 189 -9.61 -9.27 -17.48
N TRP A 190 -10.66 -9.78 -16.84
CA TRP A 190 -11.58 -10.76 -17.44
C TRP A 190 -12.95 -10.72 -16.79
N VAL A 191 -13.93 -11.34 -17.43
CA VAL A 191 -15.27 -11.58 -16.87
C VAL A 191 -15.33 -13.02 -16.38
N ASP A 192 -15.68 -13.22 -15.11
CA ASP A 192 -15.80 -14.53 -14.49
C ASP A 192 -17.10 -15.26 -14.88
N LYS A 193 -17.30 -16.47 -14.35
CA LYS A 193 -18.50 -17.30 -14.56
C LYS A 193 -19.80 -16.66 -14.04
N VAL A 194 -19.67 -15.71 -13.12
CA VAL A 194 -20.79 -14.98 -12.51
C VAL A 194 -20.99 -13.61 -13.17
N TYR A 195 -20.40 -13.42 -14.35
CA TYR A 195 -20.45 -12.19 -15.14
C TYR A 195 -19.93 -10.94 -14.42
N LYS A 196 -18.98 -11.12 -13.49
CA LYS A 196 -18.31 -10.01 -12.81
C LYS A 196 -16.95 -9.73 -13.45
N LEU A 197 -16.66 -8.45 -13.65
CA LEU A 197 -15.33 -7.99 -14.05
C LEU A 197 -14.34 -8.26 -12.90
N ARG A 198 -13.26 -8.96 -13.22
CA ARG A 198 -12.15 -9.27 -12.34
C ARG A 198 -10.87 -8.66 -12.88
N LYS A 199 -9.94 -8.39 -11.96
CA LYS A 199 -8.59 -7.94 -12.28
C LYS A 199 -7.59 -8.56 -11.31
N ALA A 200 -6.40 -8.88 -11.79
CA ALA A 200 -5.31 -9.37 -10.97
C ALA A 200 -3.95 -9.01 -11.57
N LEU A 201 -2.96 -8.75 -10.71
CA LEU A 201 -1.55 -8.75 -11.12
C LEU A 201 -1.10 -10.21 -11.24
N LEU A 202 -0.74 -10.64 -12.44
CA LEU A 202 -0.32 -12.02 -12.69
C LEU A 202 1.17 -12.24 -12.43
N SER A 203 1.98 -11.24 -12.79
CA SER A 203 3.43 -11.29 -12.68
C SER A 203 4.01 -9.90 -12.48
N LEU A 204 5.16 -9.84 -11.80
CA LEU A 204 5.97 -8.65 -11.59
C LEU A 204 7.46 -9.04 -11.67
N PRO A 205 7.94 -9.51 -12.83
CA PRO A 205 9.34 -9.88 -12.97
C PRO A 205 10.21 -8.63 -13.05
N GLU A 206 11.46 -8.80 -12.62
CA GLU A 206 12.51 -7.83 -12.89
C GLU A 206 13.04 -8.04 -14.32
N CYS A 207 13.03 -6.98 -15.13
CA CYS A 207 13.59 -6.96 -16.47
C CYS A 207 15.03 -6.44 -16.41
N ALA A 208 15.92 -7.23 -15.80
CA ALA A 208 17.34 -6.95 -15.80
C ALA A 208 17.90 -7.14 -17.22
N GLU A 209 18.82 -6.27 -17.65
CA GLU A 209 19.70 -6.42 -18.82
C GLU A 209 19.18 -5.99 -20.20
N SER A 210 17.87 -5.95 -20.45
CA SER A 210 17.35 -5.47 -21.73
C SER A 210 15.97 -4.87 -21.55
N HIS A 211 15.86 -3.54 -21.58
CA HIS A 211 14.57 -2.86 -21.71
C HIS A 211 13.93 -3.08 -23.09
N SER A 212 14.46 -3.99 -23.92
CA SER A 212 13.93 -4.26 -25.25
C SER A 212 12.53 -4.87 -25.17
N GLY A 213 11.72 -4.58 -26.19
CA GLY A 213 10.38 -5.15 -26.30
C GLY A 213 10.40 -6.68 -26.29
N GLU A 214 11.46 -7.32 -26.81
CA GLU A 214 11.58 -8.78 -26.84
C GLU A 214 11.73 -9.41 -25.45
N ALA A 215 12.46 -8.77 -24.53
CA ALA A 215 12.59 -9.25 -23.16
C ALA A 215 11.25 -9.14 -22.41
N GLN A 216 10.57 -8.00 -22.57
CA GLN A 216 9.22 -7.80 -22.05
C GLN A 216 8.24 -8.85 -22.62
N ALA A 217 8.31 -9.10 -23.92
CA ALA A 217 7.50 -10.11 -24.59
C ALA A 217 7.74 -11.51 -24.05
N GLN A 218 8.98 -11.85 -23.73
CA GLN A 218 9.30 -13.14 -23.10
C GLN A 218 8.62 -13.25 -21.73
N ALA A 219 8.74 -12.23 -20.88
CA ALA A 219 8.09 -12.21 -19.57
C ALA A 219 6.55 -12.29 -19.66
N VAL A 220 5.94 -11.63 -20.64
CA VAL A 220 4.50 -11.73 -20.90
C VAL A 220 4.13 -13.14 -21.33
N ILE A 221 4.83 -13.75 -22.29
CA ILE A 221 4.57 -15.12 -22.75
C ILE A 221 4.71 -16.12 -21.61
N ASP A 222 5.78 -16.04 -20.81
CA ASP A 222 6.01 -16.92 -19.67
C ASP A 222 4.88 -16.78 -18.64
N THR A 223 4.36 -15.57 -18.46
CA THR A 223 3.18 -15.32 -17.62
C THR A 223 1.93 -15.97 -18.21
N LEU A 224 1.67 -15.81 -19.51
CA LEU A 224 0.52 -16.45 -20.17
C LEU A 224 0.58 -17.97 -20.05
N GLU A 225 1.77 -18.56 -20.25
CA GLU A 225 2.03 -20.00 -20.15
C GLU A 225 1.87 -20.50 -18.71
N LYS A 226 2.41 -19.79 -17.70
CA LYS A 226 2.23 -20.10 -16.27
C LYS A 226 0.76 -20.24 -15.89
N TYR A 227 -0.07 -19.32 -16.37
CA TYR A 227 -1.50 -19.30 -16.09
C TYR A 227 -2.34 -20.14 -17.09
N GLY A 228 -1.75 -20.62 -18.19
CA GLY A 228 -2.44 -21.44 -19.19
C GLY A 228 -3.49 -20.68 -20.00
N ILE A 229 -3.27 -19.39 -20.25
CA ILE A 229 -4.26 -18.46 -20.84
C ILE A 229 -3.92 -17.95 -22.23
N GLN A 230 -2.82 -18.41 -22.83
CA GLN A 230 -2.35 -18.01 -24.16
C GLN A 230 -3.43 -18.08 -25.26
N SER A 231 -4.30 -19.10 -25.23
CA SER A 231 -5.39 -19.28 -26.21
C SER A 231 -6.60 -18.37 -25.98
N LYS A 232 -6.72 -17.77 -24.79
CA LYS A 232 -7.80 -16.86 -24.41
C LYS A 232 -7.38 -15.39 -24.46
N LEU A 233 -6.18 -15.07 -24.94
CA LEU A 233 -5.68 -13.70 -25.00
C LEU A 233 -6.62 -12.81 -25.82
N GLY A 234 -7.13 -11.77 -25.17
CA GLY A 234 -8.02 -10.75 -25.72
C GLY A 234 -7.23 -9.58 -26.29
N TRP A 235 -7.29 -8.45 -25.59
CA TRP A 235 -6.59 -7.21 -25.96
C TRP A 235 -5.40 -6.96 -25.05
N HIS A 236 -4.41 -6.25 -25.56
CA HIS A 236 -3.27 -5.76 -24.81
C HIS A 236 -3.34 -4.25 -24.65
N THR A 237 -3.16 -3.76 -23.44
CA THR A 237 -3.08 -2.33 -23.12
C THR A 237 -1.69 -1.99 -22.58
N GLY A 238 -1.00 -1.04 -23.21
CA GLY A 238 0.30 -0.55 -22.73
C GLY A 238 0.37 0.96 -22.78
N ASP A 239 1.41 1.54 -22.19
CA ASP A 239 1.76 2.93 -22.43
C ASP A 239 2.22 3.16 -23.87
N ASN A 240 2.51 4.41 -24.24
CA ASN A 240 2.82 4.75 -25.62
C ASN A 240 4.29 4.55 -26.01
N ALA A 241 5.09 3.84 -25.21
CA ALA A 241 6.48 3.57 -25.54
C ALA A 241 6.64 2.73 -26.81
N THR A 242 7.62 3.06 -27.66
CA THR A 242 8.00 2.28 -28.86
C THR A 242 8.33 0.83 -28.52
N SER A 243 8.93 0.58 -27.34
CA SER A 243 9.25 -0.77 -26.88
C SER A 243 8.02 -1.66 -26.75
N ASN A 244 6.82 -1.11 -26.52
CA ASN A 244 5.57 -1.88 -26.50
C ASN A 244 5.16 -2.38 -27.88
N ASP A 245 5.45 -1.62 -28.94
CA ASP A 245 5.16 -2.06 -30.31
C ASP A 245 6.04 -3.27 -30.66
N THR A 246 7.35 -3.19 -30.40
CA THR A 246 8.28 -4.33 -30.53
C THR A 246 7.90 -5.50 -29.63
N CYS A 247 7.46 -5.23 -28.40
CA CYS A 247 6.98 -6.25 -27.47
C CYS A 247 5.79 -7.03 -28.05
N LEU A 248 4.80 -6.32 -28.58
CA LEU A 248 3.62 -6.94 -29.15
C LEU A 248 3.92 -7.77 -30.40
N GLU A 249 4.76 -7.25 -31.30
CA GLU A 249 5.23 -8.01 -32.47
C GLU A 249 5.94 -9.30 -32.05
N SER A 250 6.78 -9.23 -31.01
CA SER A 250 7.46 -10.39 -30.45
C SER A 250 6.48 -11.38 -29.78
N ILE A 251 5.47 -10.90 -29.05
CA ILE A 251 4.37 -11.73 -28.50
C ILE A 251 3.66 -12.47 -29.62
N GLN A 252 3.31 -11.79 -30.72
CA GLN A 252 2.65 -12.41 -31.88
C GLN A 252 3.49 -13.54 -32.48
N CYS A 253 4.78 -13.29 -32.69
CA CYS A 253 5.71 -14.30 -33.21
C CYS A 253 5.84 -15.50 -32.26
N LYS A 254 5.94 -15.27 -30.94
CA LYS A 254 6.04 -16.33 -29.92
C LYS A 254 4.75 -17.16 -29.81
N LEU A 255 3.57 -16.53 -29.83
CA LEU A 255 2.28 -17.22 -29.84
C LEU A 255 2.11 -18.10 -31.09
N MET A 256 2.51 -17.59 -32.27
CA MET A 256 2.46 -18.36 -33.51
C MET A 256 3.46 -19.52 -33.52
N SER A 257 4.71 -19.29 -33.10
CA SER A 257 5.76 -20.31 -33.14
C SER A 257 5.53 -21.43 -32.11
N ARG A 258 5.28 -21.07 -30.84
CA ARG A 258 5.15 -21.99 -29.71
C ARG A 258 3.79 -22.68 -29.62
N HIS A 259 2.72 -21.94 -29.90
CA HIS A 259 1.34 -22.39 -29.62
C HIS A 259 0.45 -22.47 -30.86
N LYS A 260 0.94 -22.07 -32.05
CA LYS A 260 0.16 -21.97 -33.29
C LYS A 260 -1.05 -21.04 -33.17
N ILE A 261 -0.99 -20.05 -32.28
CA ILE A 261 -2.06 -19.10 -32.01
C ILE A 261 -1.87 -17.83 -32.85
N LYS A 262 -2.83 -17.55 -33.74
CA LYS A 262 -2.90 -16.30 -34.51
C LYS A 262 -3.35 -15.16 -33.61
N PHE A 263 -2.43 -14.25 -33.31
CA PHE A 263 -2.70 -12.99 -32.62
C PHE A 263 -2.51 -11.84 -33.61
N ASN A 264 -3.44 -10.90 -33.68
CA ASN A 264 -3.33 -9.71 -34.54
C ASN A 264 -3.01 -8.49 -33.67
N VAL A 265 -1.75 -8.11 -33.59
CA VAL A 265 -1.30 -7.00 -32.72
C VAL A 265 -1.94 -5.67 -33.12
N LYS A 266 -2.04 -5.38 -34.42
CA LYS A 266 -2.61 -4.11 -34.93
C LYS A 266 -4.07 -3.95 -34.55
N GLY A 267 -4.82 -5.05 -34.50
CA GLY A 267 -6.24 -5.06 -34.15
C GLY A 267 -6.54 -5.32 -32.68
N ARG A 268 -5.53 -5.58 -31.84
CA ARG A 268 -5.70 -5.96 -30.43
C ARG A 268 -4.82 -5.17 -29.47
N HIS A 269 -4.23 -4.08 -29.93
CA HIS A 269 -3.46 -3.15 -29.12
C HIS A 269 -4.32 -1.92 -28.77
N ILE A 270 -4.46 -1.64 -27.48
CA ILE A 270 -4.99 -0.39 -26.94
C ILE A 270 -3.85 0.41 -26.36
N ARG A 271 -3.69 1.63 -26.84
CA ARG A 271 -2.72 2.60 -26.32
C ARG A 271 -3.29 3.34 -25.11
N CYS A 272 -2.46 3.59 -24.11
CA CYS A 272 -2.86 4.34 -22.93
C CYS A 272 -3.23 5.79 -23.31
N ILE A 273 -4.37 6.27 -22.79
CA ILE A 273 -4.83 7.66 -22.99
C ILE A 273 -4.12 8.66 -22.07
N ALA A 274 -3.51 8.20 -20.97
CA ALA A 274 -2.90 9.10 -19.98
C ALA A 274 -1.81 10.01 -20.59
N PRO A 275 -0.88 9.50 -21.45
CA PRO A 275 0.05 10.37 -22.17
C PRO A 275 -0.65 11.42 -23.05
N ILE A 276 -1.77 11.08 -23.70
CA ILE A 276 -2.55 12.00 -24.55
C ILE A 276 -3.15 13.13 -23.71
N ILE A 277 -3.70 12.78 -22.53
CA ILE A 277 -4.24 13.76 -21.59
C ILE A 277 -3.13 14.66 -21.07
N ASN A 278 -1.97 14.10 -20.72
CA ASN A 278 -0.83 14.87 -20.25
C ASN A 278 -0.31 15.86 -21.31
N LEU A 279 -0.19 15.42 -22.57
CA LEU A 279 0.17 16.31 -23.69
C LEU A 279 -0.85 17.43 -23.87
N SER A 280 -2.15 17.09 -23.80
CA SER A 280 -3.22 18.07 -23.92
C SER A 280 -3.14 19.11 -22.81
N LEU A 281 -2.83 18.68 -21.58
CA LEU A 281 -2.65 19.56 -20.43
C LEU A 281 -1.38 20.42 -20.58
N GLN A 282 -0.26 19.86 -21.03
CA GLN A 282 0.97 20.60 -21.27
C GLN A 282 0.81 21.64 -22.37
N ALA A 283 0.16 21.28 -23.48
CA ALA A 283 -0.22 22.21 -24.53
C ALA A 283 -1.05 23.36 -23.95
N PHE A 284 -2.07 23.06 -23.15
CA PHE A 284 -2.92 24.08 -22.53
C PHE A 284 -2.16 24.98 -21.54
N LEU A 285 -1.32 24.42 -20.68
CA LEU A 285 -0.65 25.16 -19.60
C LEU A 285 0.62 25.89 -20.05
N LEU A 286 1.31 25.39 -21.09
CA LEU A 286 2.66 25.83 -21.45
C LEU A 286 2.74 26.49 -22.83
N ALA A 287 1.80 26.27 -23.75
CA ALA A 287 1.84 26.93 -25.04
C ALA A 287 1.67 28.44 -24.90
N SER A 288 2.68 29.20 -25.34
CA SER A 288 2.63 30.65 -25.40
C SER A 288 2.00 31.18 -26.69
N SER A 289 1.92 30.36 -27.73
CA SER A 289 1.31 30.69 -29.02
C SER A 289 1.03 29.43 -29.85
N LYS A 290 0.33 29.58 -30.97
CA LYS A 290 0.07 28.48 -31.92
C LYS A 290 1.37 27.95 -32.51
N GLU A 291 2.33 28.82 -32.79
CA GLU A 291 3.63 28.48 -33.37
C GLU A 291 4.46 27.63 -32.41
N ALA A 292 4.43 27.96 -31.11
CA ALA A 292 5.08 27.14 -30.08
C ALA A 292 4.49 25.72 -30.01
N LEU A 293 3.17 25.60 -30.18
CA LEU A 293 2.50 24.30 -30.22
C LEU A 293 2.88 23.48 -31.45
N VAL A 294 2.90 24.10 -32.63
CA VAL A 294 3.32 23.44 -33.88
C VAL A 294 4.78 22.98 -33.77
N ALA A 295 5.68 23.84 -33.29
CA ALA A 295 7.09 23.50 -33.09
C ALA A 295 7.26 22.31 -32.13
N ALA A 296 6.48 22.25 -31.05
CA ALA A 296 6.51 21.12 -30.10
C ALA A 296 5.97 19.82 -30.72
N LEU A 297 4.92 19.90 -31.55
CA LEU A 297 4.39 18.74 -32.28
C LEU A 297 5.40 18.22 -33.31
N GLU A 298 6.03 19.11 -34.07
CA GLU A 298 7.03 18.77 -35.07
C GLU A 298 8.25 18.13 -34.41
N SER A 299 8.76 18.71 -33.32
CA SER A 299 9.90 18.15 -32.60
C SER A 299 9.60 16.77 -32.01
N ALA A 300 8.37 16.56 -31.54
CA ALA A 300 7.96 15.29 -30.92
C ALA A 300 7.44 14.25 -31.93
N SER A 301 7.38 14.58 -33.23
CA SER A 301 6.74 13.75 -34.27
C SER A 301 7.39 12.37 -34.47
N GLY A 302 8.67 12.22 -34.11
CA GLY A 302 9.40 10.95 -34.14
C GLY A 302 9.54 10.26 -32.77
N ALA A 303 9.06 10.90 -31.71
CA ALA A 303 9.19 10.39 -30.34
C ALA A 303 7.93 9.64 -29.93
N THR A 304 8.05 8.77 -28.93
CA THR A 304 6.91 8.03 -28.35
C THR A 304 7.03 7.93 -26.83
N GLY A 305 5.97 7.50 -26.15
CA GLY A 305 5.97 7.29 -24.70
C GLY A 305 6.45 8.52 -23.90
N GLU A 306 7.37 8.28 -22.96
CA GLU A 306 7.97 9.33 -22.12
C GLU A 306 8.83 10.33 -22.90
N GLU A 307 9.53 9.89 -23.96
CA GLU A 307 10.39 10.78 -24.76
C GLU A 307 9.55 11.84 -25.49
N LEU A 308 8.39 11.43 -26.02
CA LEU A 308 7.41 12.34 -26.61
C LEU A 308 6.97 13.39 -25.58
N LEU A 309 6.64 12.94 -24.35
CA LEU A 309 6.23 13.83 -23.27
C LEU A 309 7.33 14.83 -22.88
N SER A 310 8.58 14.37 -22.74
CA SER A 310 9.70 15.23 -22.34
C SER A 310 10.01 16.28 -23.41
N GLN A 311 10.20 15.85 -24.66
CA GLN A 311 10.51 16.76 -25.77
C GLN A 311 9.40 17.79 -25.98
N PHE A 312 8.14 17.35 -25.98
CA PHE A 312 6.99 18.24 -26.12
C PHE A 312 6.94 19.28 -24.99
N SER A 313 7.14 18.85 -23.74
CA SER A 313 7.17 19.74 -22.57
C SER A 313 8.29 20.78 -22.65
N GLU A 314 9.50 20.33 -23.01
CA GLU A 314 10.70 21.14 -23.04
C GLU A 314 10.60 22.27 -24.06
N VAL A 315 10.08 21.98 -25.26
CA VAL A 315 9.87 22.98 -26.32
C VAL A 315 8.86 24.02 -25.87
N LEU A 316 7.72 23.62 -25.31
CA LEU A 316 6.72 24.56 -24.81
C LEU A 316 7.26 25.43 -23.66
N ALA A 317 7.99 24.83 -22.71
CA ALA A 317 8.61 25.55 -21.60
C ALA A 317 9.66 26.57 -22.07
N SER A 318 10.46 26.21 -23.09
CA SER A 318 11.45 27.09 -23.70
C SER A 318 10.80 28.31 -24.36
N HIS A 319 9.77 28.08 -25.19
CA HIS A 319 9.01 29.16 -25.84
C HIS A 319 8.34 30.10 -24.82
N ARG A 320 7.76 29.55 -23.75
CA ARG A 320 7.16 30.35 -22.67
C ARG A 320 8.19 31.24 -21.96
N LYS A 321 9.40 30.72 -21.68
CA LYS A 321 10.49 31.50 -21.10
C LYS A 321 10.94 32.62 -22.03
N LYS A 322 11.09 32.33 -23.33
CA LYS A 322 11.45 33.33 -24.35
C LYS A 322 10.41 34.45 -24.44
N ALA A 323 9.12 34.11 -24.52
CA ALA A 323 8.03 35.07 -24.55
C ALA A 323 7.92 35.91 -23.26
N ALA A 324 8.32 35.37 -22.10
CA ALA A 324 8.41 36.15 -20.86
C ALA A 324 9.60 37.13 -20.88
N ALA A 325 10.76 36.69 -21.38
CA ALA A 325 11.94 37.54 -21.50
C ALA A 325 11.69 38.72 -22.46
N GLU A 326 11.09 38.48 -23.62
CA GLU A 326 10.74 39.52 -24.61
C GLU A 326 9.78 40.56 -24.02
N ARG A 327 8.74 40.13 -23.28
CA ARG A 327 7.83 41.04 -22.58
C ARG A 327 8.55 41.89 -21.54
N ASN A 328 9.44 41.30 -20.75
CA ASN A 328 10.20 42.03 -19.74
C ASN A 328 11.15 43.06 -20.37
N THR A 329 11.78 42.73 -21.51
CA THR A 329 12.65 43.67 -22.25
C THR A 329 11.82 44.81 -22.83
N ALA A 330 10.71 44.51 -23.51
CA ALA A 330 9.82 45.53 -24.06
C ALA A 330 9.26 46.47 -22.97
N GLU A 331 8.93 45.95 -21.79
CA GLU A 331 8.46 46.78 -20.68
C GLU A 331 9.56 47.71 -20.13
N LYS A 332 10.81 47.22 -20.03
CA LYS A 332 11.96 48.05 -19.66
C LYS A 332 12.21 49.17 -20.66
N GLU A 333 12.18 48.88 -21.96
CA GLU A 333 12.34 49.87 -23.03
C GLU A 333 11.23 50.92 -22.98
N ARG A 334 9.98 50.51 -22.78
CA ARG A 334 8.84 51.44 -22.64
C ARG A 334 8.99 52.37 -21.43
N ARG A 335 9.44 51.84 -20.29
CA ARG A 335 9.73 52.64 -19.08
C ARG A 335 10.90 53.60 -19.29
N ALA A 336 11.93 53.20 -20.03
CA ALA A 336 13.07 54.06 -20.36
C ALA A 336 12.65 55.21 -21.30
N GLY A 337 11.85 54.92 -22.33
CA GLY A 337 11.32 55.93 -23.25
C GLY A 337 10.42 56.97 -22.56
N GLN A 338 9.55 56.53 -21.63
CA GLN A 338 8.71 57.43 -20.84
C GLN A 338 9.52 58.35 -19.92
N LYS A 339 10.61 57.86 -19.33
CA LYS A 339 11.53 58.70 -18.54
C LYS A 339 12.26 59.73 -19.40
N ALA A 340 12.70 59.36 -20.60
CA ALA A 340 13.36 60.29 -21.52
C ALA A 340 12.41 61.39 -22.03
N GLN A 341 11.14 61.07 -22.32
CA GLN A 341 10.14 62.09 -22.69
C GLN A 341 9.80 63.04 -21.53
N ALA A 342 9.74 62.55 -20.29
CA ALA A 342 9.50 63.39 -19.12
C ALA A 342 10.66 64.36 -18.82
N GLN A 343 11.90 63.99 -19.16
CA GLN A 343 13.07 64.85 -18.97
C GLN A 343 13.25 65.89 -20.08
N GLY A 344 12.71 65.67 -21.28
CA GLY A 344 12.75 66.61 -22.40
C GLY A 344 11.71 67.75 -22.33
N GLN A 345 10.75 67.72 -21.41
CA GLN A 345 9.71 68.76 -21.26
C GLN A 345 10.02 69.81 -20.17
N HIS A 346 11.23 69.77 -19.59
CA HIS A 346 11.72 70.74 -18.59
C HIS A 346 13.02 71.46 -19.03
N GLY A 347 13.36 71.40 -20.31
CA GLY A 347 14.49 72.10 -20.92
C GLY A 347 14.08 73.40 -21.59
#